data_AF-A0A963BGE6-F1
#
_entry.id   AF-A0A963BGE6-F1
#
_cell.length_a   1.000
_cell.length_b   1.000
_cell.length_c   1.000
_cell.angle_alpha   90.00
_cell.angle_beta   90.00
_cell.angle_gamma   90.00
#
_symmetry.space_group_name_H-M   'P 1'
#
loop_
_entity.id
_entity.type
_entity.pdbx_description
1 polymer ?
#
loop_
_entity_poly.entity_id
_entity_poly.type
_entity_poly.pdbx_seq_one_letter_code
_entity_poly.pdbx_strand_id
1 'polypeptide(L)'
;MEAEKEPRVSLILAVKVECLGRDYRGECTTRDISPVGAFLRGASLPSMGERLRLEILLNQGQSPIMVDAVVVGMERGGVDVRFESLSAGNRRALERRIYSTWDRSDFWEGLLRAAGHGEINLPQLMKLTSMVHQLERRKGFAQGQ
;
A
#
# COMPACT_ATOMS: atom_id res chain seq x y z
N MET A 1 -14.88 19.81 -3.72
CA MET A 1 -14.74 18.69 -2.78
C MET A 1 -13.35 18.13 -3.04
N GLU A 2 -12.37 18.51 -2.22
CA GLU A 2 -11.01 17.96 -2.35
C GLU A 2 -11.09 16.46 -2.09
N ALA A 3 -10.63 15.65 -3.04
CA ALA A 3 -10.53 14.21 -2.82
C ALA A 3 -9.52 14.02 -1.69
N GLU A 4 -9.97 13.45 -0.56
CA GLU A 4 -9.08 13.09 0.53
C GLU A 4 -7.95 12.22 -0.03
N LYS A 5 -6.72 12.67 0.17
CA LYS A 5 -5.55 11.91 -0.25
C LYS A 5 -5.47 10.68 0.63
N GLU A 6 -5.70 9.51 0.02
CA GLU A 6 -5.50 8.22 0.67
C GLU A 6 -4.11 8.15 1.33
N PRO A 7 -4.01 7.71 2.59
CA PRO A 7 -2.75 7.66 3.31
C PRO A 7 -1.79 6.71 2.58
N ARG A 8 -0.56 7.20 2.38
CA ARG A 8 0.54 6.45 1.76
C ARG A 8 1.50 5.98 2.85
N VAL A 9 2.02 4.78 2.68
CA VAL A 9 2.97 4.17 3.61
C VAL A 9 4.32 4.06 2.92
N SER A 10 5.40 4.43 3.62
CA SER A 10 6.74 4.18 3.10
C SER A 10 7.03 2.68 3.17
N LEU A 11 7.02 2.04 2.02
CA LEU A 11 7.25 0.61 1.88
C LEU A 11 7.99 0.38 0.57
N ILE A 12 9.16 -0.24 0.65
CA ILE A 12 10.00 -0.55 -0.49
C ILE A 12 9.66 -1.96 -0.99
N LEU A 13 9.08 -2.05 -2.18
CA LEU A 13 8.77 -3.28 -2.90
C LEU A 13 9.44 -3.22 -4.26
N ALA A 14 10.00 -4.35 -4.70
CA ALA A 14 10.47 -4.47 -6.06
C ALA A 14 9.27 -4.55 -7.02
N VAL A 15 9.36 -3.83 -8.14
CA VAL A 15 8.29 -3.73 -9.13
C VAL A 15 8.91 -3.89 -10.51
N LYS A 16 8.38 -4.83 -11.29
CA LYS A 16 8.65 -4.87 -12.73
C LYS A 16 7.60 -4.03 -13.45
N VAL A 17 8.04 -3.28 -14.45
CA VAL A 17 7.23 -2.34 -15.20
C VAL A 17 7.26 -2.72 -16.67
N GLU A 18 6.10 -2.81 -17.29
CA GLU A 18 5.92 -2.90 -18.74
C GLU A 18 5.06 -1.73 -19.19
N CYS A 19 5.48 -0.97 -20.20
CA CYS A 19 4.65 0.11 -20.73
C CYS A 19 3.72 -0.40 -21.83
N LEU A 20 2.42 -0.12 -21.67
CA LEU A 20 1.38 -0.52 -22.60
C LEU A 20 1.33 0.47 -23.77
N GLY A 21 2.11 0.19 -24.82
CA GLY A 21 2.16 1.03 -26.04
C GLY A 21 3.56 1.34 -26.54
N ARG A 22 4.60 0.91 -25.83
CA ARG A 22 6.00 0.98 -26.27
C ARG A 22 6.72 -0.30 -25.88
N ASP A 23 7.76 -0.66 -26.61
CA ASP A 23 8.61 -1.81 -26.24
C ASP A 23 9.57 -1.40 -25.11
N TYR A 24 9.00 -1.26 -23.91
CA TYR A 24 9.73 -0.91 -22.70
C TYR A 24 9.37 -1.86 -21.58
N ARG A 25 10.43 -2.45 -21.01
CA ARG A 25 10.38 -3.22 -19.76
C ARG A 25 11.52 -2.77 -18.86
N GLY A 26 11.25 -2.68 -17.57
CA GLY A 26 12.25 -2.27 -16.58
C GLY A 26 11.91 -2.72 -15.18
N GLU A 27 12.86 -2.50 -14.28
CA GLU A 27 12.72 -2.78 -12.86
C GLU A 27 12.85 -1.47 -12.07
N CYS A 28 11.99 -1.32 -11.07
CA CYS A 28 11.98 -0.19 -10.16
C CYS A 28 11.60 -0.64 -8.75
N THR A 29 11.64 0.28 -7.80
CA THR A 29 11.18 0.06 -6.43
C THR A 29 10.16 1.11 -6.02
N THR A 30 9.20 0.75 -5.17
CA THR A 30 8.33 1.75 -4.54
C THR A 30 9.12 2.58 -3.51
N ARG A 31 8.84 3.88 -3.39
CA ARG A 31 9.22 4.73 -2.23
C ARG A 31 8.10 4.70 -1.18
N ASP A 32 6.88 4.86 -1.67
CA ASP A 32 5.64 4.85 -0.92
C ASP A 32 4.54 4.19 -1.76
N ILE A 33 3.52 3.65 -1.07
CA ILE A 33 2.41 2.93 -1.70
C ILE A 33 1.13 3.10 -0.89
N SER A 34 -0.01 3.09 -1.59
CA SER A 34 -1.37 3.05 -1.04
C SER A 34 -2.23 2.09 -1.85
N PRO A 35 -3.49 1.81 -1.46
CA PRO A 35 -4.40 0.99 -2.25
C PRO A 35 -4.76 1.57 -3.63
N VAL A 36 -4.45 2.84 -3.89
CA VAL A 36 -4.82 3.56 -5.12
C VAL A 36 -3.63 3.94 -6.00
N GLY A 37 -2.40 3.81 -5.52
CA GLY A 37 -1.23 4.17 -6.29
C GLY A 37 0.08 3.96 -5.53
N ALA A 38 1.18 4.32 -6.18
CA ALA A 38 2.52 4.24 -5.61
C ALA A 38 3.42 5.32 -6.19
N PHE A 39 4.51 5.61 -5.49
CA PHE A 39 5.63 6.35 -6.05
C PHE A 39 6.75 5.37 -6.41
N LEU A 40 7.18 5.34 -7.68
CA LEU A 40 8.21 4.44 -8.20
C LEU A 40 9.55 5.16 -8.38
N ARG A 41 10.65 4.47 -8.07
CA ARG A 41 12.04 4.91 -8.28
C ARG A 41 12.81 3.88 -9.09
N GLY A 42 13.58 4.32 -10.08
CA GLY A 42 14.35 3.43 -10.95
C GLY A 42 15.30 4.21 -11.86
N ALA A 43 16.23 3.50 -12.51
CA ALA A 43 17.20 4.12 -13.42
C ALA A 43 16.56 4.63 -14.72
N SER A 44 15.56 3.91 -15.19
CA SER A 44 14.71 4.33 -16.31
C SER A 44 13.26 4.35 -15.85
N LEU A 45 12.56 5.45 -16.15
CA LEU A 45 11.21 5.67 -15.69
C LEU A 45 10.29 5.99 -16.86
N PRO A 46 9.01 5.57 -16.80
CA PRO A 46 8.02 5.94 -17.80
C PRO A 46 7.72 7.46 -17.76
N SER A 47 7.21 7.98 -18.87
CA SER A 47 6.80 9.38 -19.00
C SER A 47 5.39 9.62 -18.49
N MET A 48 5.08 10.88 -18.17
CA MET A 48 3.75 11.31 -17.74
C MET A 48 2.66 10.85 -18.72
N GLY A 49 1.56 10.31 -18.19
CA GLY A 49 0.43 9.81 -18.97
C GLY A 49 0.61 8.41 -19.57
N GLU A 50 1.79 7.80 -19.50
CA GLU A 50 1.97 6.44 -19.99
C GLU A 50 1.20 5.43 -19.13
N ARG A 51 0.58 4.45 -19.81
CA ARG A 51 -0.07 3.31 -19.19
C ARG A 51 0.94 2.20 -18.96
N LEU A 52 0.87 1.59 -17.79
CA LEU A 52 1.83 0.61 -17.30
C LEU A 52 1.09 -0.64 -16.86
N ARG A 53 1.73 -1.78 -17.05
CA ARG A 53 1.46 -3.01 -16.30
C ARG A 53 2.56 -3.18 -15.27
N LEU A 54 2.17 -3.23 -14.01
CA LEU A 54 3.08 -3.39 -12.89
C LEU A 54 2.94 -4.81 -12.32
N GLU A 55 4.08 -5.45 -12.08
CA GLU A 55 4.20 -6.68 -11.31
C GLU A 55 4.90 -6.32 -9.99
N ILE A 56 4.12 -6.13 -8.93
CA ILE A 56 4.63 -5.80 -7.60
C ILE A 56 5.02 -7.10 -6.90
N LEU A 57 6.32 -7.28 -6.67
CA LEU A 57 6.87 -8.45 -6.02
C LEU A 57 6.66 -8.36 -4.52
N LEU A 58 5.99 -9.38 -3.98
CA LEU A 58 5.81 -9.58 -2.55
C LEU A 58 6.96 -10.41 -1.98
N ASN A 59 6.89 -10.75 -0.69
CA ASN A 59 7.89 -11.60 -0.04
C ASN A 59 7.98 -12.98 -0.73
N GLN A 60 9.09 -13.69 -0.49
CA GLN A 60 9.32 -15.02 -1.03
C GLN A 60 8.11 -15.95 -0.77
N GLY A 61 7.63 -16.61 -1.84
CA GLY A 61 6.51 -17.55 -1.80
C GLY A 61 5.13 -16.92 -1.96
N GLN A 62 5.01 -15.59 -2.05
CA GLN A 62 3.74 -14.92 -2.37
C GLN A 62 3.65 -14.63 -3.87
N SER A 63 2.46 -14.86 -4.45
CA SER A 63 2.19 -14.47 -5.84
C SER A 63 2.32 -12.96 -6.01
N PRO A 64 2.94 -12.48 -7.09
CA PRO A 64 3.07 -11.05 -7.33
C PRO A 64 1.70 -10.42 -7.59
N ILE A 65 1.60 -9.13 -7.30
CA ILE A 65 0.39 -8.35 -7.55
C ILE A 65 0.51 -7.73 -8.94
N MET A 66 -0.36 -8.16 -9.85
CA MET A 66 -0.52 -7.56 -11.17
C MET A 66 -1.52 -6.40 -11.10
N VAL A 67 -1.11 -5.23 -11.59
CA VAL A 67 -1.95 -4.04 -11.61
C VAL A 67 -1.65 -3.18 -12.83
N ASP A 68 -2.70 -2.78 -13.56
CA ASP A 68 -2.58 -1.78 -14.61
C ASP A 68 -2.64 -0.37 -13.96
N ALA A 69 -1.77 0.54 -14.39
CA ALA A 69 -1.57 1.84 -13.79
C ALA A 69 -1.30 2.91 -14.85
N VAL A 70 -1.40 4.18 -14.46
CA VAL A 70 -1.04 5.33 -15.30
C VAL A 70 -0.12 6.26 -14.54
N VAL A 71 0.90 6.80 -15.22
CA VAL A 71 1.76 7.84 -14.64
C VAL A 71 0.97 9.14 -14.52
N VAL A 72 0.83 9.63 -13.29
CA VAL A 72 0.05 10.85 -12.95
C VAL A 72 0.92 11.97 -12.39
N GLY A 73 2.20 11.72 -12.17
CA GLY A 73 3.15 12.75 -11.74
C GLY A 73 4.58 12.29 -11.95
N MET A 74 5.48 13.26 -12.01
CA MET A 74 6.92 13.03 -12.09
C MET A 74 7.60 13.95 -11.09
N GLU A 75 8.51 13.42 -10.30
CA GLU A 75 9.35 14.18 -9.37
C GLU A 75 10.82 13.79 -9.56
N ARG A 76 11.73 14.53 -8.93
CA ARG A 76 13.16 14.23 -9.02
C ARG A 76 13.45 12.81 -8.52
N GLY A 77 13.82 11.94 -9.45
CA GLY A 77 14.21 10.56 -9.18
C GLY A 77 13.06 9.55 -9.09
N GLY A 78 11.85 9.90 -9.54
CA GLY A 78 10.74 8.96 -9.53
C GLY A 78 9.49 9.43 -10.26
N VAL A 79 8.48 8.56 -10.28
CA VAL A 79 7.16 8.85 -10.86
C VAL A 79 6.04 8.43 -9.93
N ASP A 80 4.98 9.23 -9.89
CA ASP A 80 3.72 8.88 -9.25
C ASP A 80 2.85 8.10 -10.23
N VAL A 81 2.40 6.92 -9.81
CA VAL A 81 1.48 6.09 -10.57
C VAL A 81 0.15 5.94 -9.82
N ARG A 82 -0.94 6.00 -10.57
CA ARG A 82 -2.29 5.70 -10.09
C ARG A 82 -2.72 4.35 -10.66
N PHE A 83 -3.23 3.46 -9.81
CA PHE A 83 -3.76 2.18 -10.23
C PHE A 83 -5.11 2.37 -10.94
N GLU A 84 -5.25 1.84 -12.15
CA GLU A 84 -6.51 1.90 -12.92
C GLU A 84 -7.47 0.80 -12.48
N SER A 85 -6.96 -0.42 -12.27
CA SER A 85 -7.78 -1.53 -11.78
C SER A 85 -6.96 -2.53 -10.98
N LEU A 86 -7.52 -2.93 -9.83
CA LEU A 86 -7.00 -4.01 -8.99
C LEU A 86 -8.11 -5.04 -8.82
N SER A 87 -7.80 -6.32 -9.08
CA SER A 87 -8.73 -7.39 -8.71
C SER A 87 -8.97 -7.39 -7.21
N ALA A 88 -10.13 -7.86 -6.75
CA ALA A 88 -10.43 -7.89 -5.31
C ALA A 88 -9.41 -8.71 -4.50
N GLY A 89 -8.87 -9.78 -5.09
CA GLY A 89 -7.79 -10.58 -4.49
C GLY A 89 -6.48 -9.80 -4.37
N ASN A 90 -6.08 -9.11 -5.44
CA ASN A 90 -4.88 -8.28 -5.49
C ASN A 90 -4.98 -7.09 -4.52
N ARG A 91 -6.13 -6.43 -4.46
CA ARG A 91 -6.39 -5.34 -3.50
C ARG A 91 -6.22 -5.83 -2.07
N ARG A 92 -6.86 -6.95 -1.70
CA ARG A 92 -6.71 -7.53 -0.35
C ARG A 92 -5.28 -7.98 -0.04
N ALA A 93 -4.55 -8.50 -1.03
CA ALA A 93 -3.14 -8.86 -0.86
C ALA A 93 -2.28 -7.61 -0.59
N LEU A 94 -2.50 -6.54 -1.35
CA LEU A 94 -1.79 -5.27 -1.20
C LEU A 94 -2.10 -4.62 0.15
N GLU A 95 -3.38 -4.48 0.49
CA GLU A 95 -3.84 -3.93 1.77
C GLU A 95 -3.24 -4.70 2.95
N ARG A 96 -3.29 -6.04 2.93
CA ARG A 96 -2.65 -6.86 3.98
C ARG A 96 -1.17 -6.55 4.10
N ARG A 97 -0.48 -6.32 2.99
CA ARG A 97 0.95 -5.98 3.00
C ARG A 97 1.18 -4.59 3.60
N ILE A 98 0.45 -3.58 3.14
CA ILE A 98 0.53 -2.19 3.64
C ILE A 98 0.23 -2.12 5.14
N TYR A 99 -0.83 -2.78 5.59
CA TYR A 99 -1.23 -2.76 6.99
C TYR A 99 -0.36 -3.65 7.87
N SER A 100 0.32 -4.67 7.33
CA SER A 100 1.30 -5.46 8.10
C SER A 100 2.55 -4.66 8.47
N THR A 101 2.84 -3.59 7.73
CA THR A 101 3.99 -2.71 7.94
C THR A 101 3.67 -1.50 8.81
N TRP A 102 2.40 -1.31 9.17
CA TRP A 102 2.05 -0.34 10.21
C TRP A 102 2.57 -0.84 11.55
N ASP A 103 3.55 -0.12 12.08
CA ASP A 103 4.00 -0.34 13.45
C ASP A 103 2.85 -0.03 14.41
N ARG A 104 2.78 -0.75 15.52
CA ARG A 104 1.66 -0.65 16.47
C ARG A 104 1.49 0.76 17.04
N SER A 105 2.55 1.57 17.05
CA SER A 105 2.50 3.00 17.40
C SER A 105 1.57 3.78 16.48
N ASP A 106 1.62 3.51 15.18
CA ASP A 106 0.91 4.27 14.15
C ASP A 106 -0.57 3.87 14.10
N PHE A 107 -0.88 2.62 14.45
CA PHE A 107 -2.26 2.17 14.66
C PHE A 107 -2.94 2.98 15.77
N TRP A 108 -2.27 3.15 16.92
CA TRP A 108 -2.80 3.94 18.02
C TRP A 108 -2.94 5.41 17.64
N GLU A 109 -1.97 5.96 16.93
CA GLU A 109 -2.03 7.34 16.46
C GLU A 109 -3.18 7.56 15.47
N GLY A 110 -3.40 6.62 14.54
CA GLY A 110 -4.54 6.63 13.62
C GLY A 110 -5.89 6.51 14.34
N LEU A 111 -5.99 5.62 15.34
CA LEU A 111 -7.18 5.47 16.18
C LEU A 111 -7.49 6.76 16.94
N LEU A 112 -6.45 7.40 17.49
CA LEU A 112 -6.56 8.65 18.23
C LEU A 112 -6.95 9.83 17.33
N ARG A 113 -6.44 9.89 16.10
CA ARG A 113 -6.86 10.88 15.10
C ARG A 113 -8.34 10.69 14.73
N ALA A 114 -8.76 9.46 14.41
CA ALA A 114 -10.16 9.16 14.08
C ALA A 114 -11.12 9.47 15.25
N ALA A 115 -10.70 9.22 16.49
CA ALA A 115 -11.45 9.64 17.68
C ALA A 115 -11.50 11.17 17.82
N GLY A 116 -10.39 11.87 17.57
CA GLY A 116 -10.31 13.33 17.60
C GLY A 116 -11.18 14.03 16.55
N HIS A 117 -11.40 13.39 15.40
CA HIS A 117 -12.30 13.86 14.34
C HIS A 117 -13.77 13.44 14.56
N GLY A 118 -14.09 12.69 15.62
CA GLY A 118 -15.45 12.24 15.93
C GLY A 118 -15.98 11.11 15.03
N GLU A 119 -15.11 10.52 14.20
CA GLU A 119 -15.45 9.41 13.30
C GLU A 119 -15.63 8.09 14.06
N ILE A 120 -15.01 8.01 15.24
CA ILE A 120 -15.10 6.87 16.16
C ILE A 120 -15.56 7.38 17.52
N ASN A 121 -16.65 6.82 18.02
CA ASN A 121 -17.10 7.10 19.38
C ASN A 121 -16.39 6.22 20.42
N LEU A 122 -16.40 6.65 21.68
CA LEU A 122 -15.71 5.96 22.78
C LEU A 122 -16.05 4.46 22.90
N PRO A 123 -17.32 4.01 22.73
CA PRO A 123 -17.66 2.59 22.69
C PRO A 123 -16.97 1.81 21.55
N GLN A 124 -16.89 2.37 20.34
CA GLN A 124 -16.21 1.75 19.21
C GLN A 124 -14.71 1.64 19.44
N LEU A 125 -14.11 2.69 20.02
CA LEU A 125 -12.70 2.71 20.41
C LEU A 125 -12.40 1.59 21.41
N MET A 126 -13.18 1.50 22.49
CA MET A 126 -13.07 0.47 23.54
C MET A 126 -13.22 -0.96 22.98
N LYS A 127 -14.07 -1.15 21.97
CA LYS A 127 -14.24 -2.45 21.31
C LYS A 127 -13.01 -2.81 20.48
N LEU A 128 -12.46 -1.86 19.74
CA LEU A 128 -11.24 -2.04 18.94
C LEU A 128 -10.03 -2.35 19.82
N THR A 129 -9.83 -1.63 20.91
CA THR A 129 -8.73 -1.88 21.85
C THR A 129 -8.83 -3.27 22.50
N SER A 130 -10.04 -3.68 22.89
CA SER A 130 -10.31 -5.02 23.43
C SER A 130 -10.03 -6.12 22.40
N MET A 131 -10.44 -5.94 21.14
CA MET A 131 -10.17 -6.89 20.05
C MET A 131 -8.68 -7.04 19.76
N VAL A 132 -7.93 -5.94 19.72
CA VAL A 132 -6.47 -5.97 19.55
C VAL A 132 -5.83 -6.76 20.69
N HIS A 133 -6.22 -6.48 21.93
CA HIS A 133 -5.67 -7.14 23.09
C HIS A 133 -5.99 -8.65 23.15
N GLN A 134 -7.17 -9.07 22.67
CA GLN A 134 -7.53 -10.49 22.51
C GLN A 134 -6.70 -11.18 21.43
N LEU A 135 -6.45 -10.51 20.30
CA LEU A 135 -5.61 -11.04 19.21
C LEU A 135 -4.16 -11.22 19.64
N GLU A 136 -3.64 -10.30 20.47
CA GLU A 136 -2.29 -10.40 21.04
C GLU A 136 -2.13 -11.62 21.94
N ARG A 137 -3.10 -11.87 22.85
CA ARG A 137 -3.07 -13.06 23.70
C ARG A 137 -3.05 -14.34 22.87
N ARG A 138 -3.85 -14.40 21.80
CA ARG A 138 -3.87 -15.58 20.91
C ARG A 138 -2.56 -15.81 20.17
N LYS A 139 -1.86 -14.76 19.75
CA LYS A 139 -0.54 -14.88 19.08
C LYS A 139 0.57 -15.27 20.05
N GLY A 140 0.57 -14.77 21.28
CA GLY A 140 1.53 -15.17 22.31
C GLY A 140 1.43 -16.65 22.67
N PHE A 141 0.24 -17.25 22.62
CA PHE A 141 0.04 -18.68 22.82
C PHE A 141 0.56 -19.55 21.65
N ALA A 142 0.64 -19.03 20.43
CA ALA A 142 1.09 -19.77 19.26
C ALA A 142 2.62 -19.83 19.10
N GLN A 143 3.38 -19.02 19.84
CA GLN A 143 4.85 -19.01 19.83
C GLN A 143 5.48 -19.78 21.00
N GLY A 144 4.66 -20.38 21.86
CA GLY A 144 5.10 -21.15 23.03
C GLY A 144 4.93 -22.67 22.91
N GLN A 145 4.81 -23.21 21.69
CA GLN A 145 4.78 -24.65 21.40
C GLN A 145 5.87 -25.03 20.41
#